data_AF-A0A528E8F9-F1
#
_entry.id   AF-A0A528E8F9-F1
#
_cell.length_a   1.000
_cell.length_b   1.000
_cell.length_c   1.000
_cell.angle_alpha   90.00
_cell.angle_beta   90.00
_cell.angle_gamma   90.00
#
_symmetry.space_group_name_H-M   'P 1'
#
loop_
_entity.id
_entity.type
_entity.pdbx_description
1 polymer ?
#
loop_
_entity_poly.entity_id
_entity_poly.type
_entity_poly.pdbx_seq_one_letter_code
_entity_poly.pdbx_strand_id
1 'polypeptide(L)' 'MPFSGKEFEPEEVALLGRVFDRTSALNEQPDERERRAVLILSLYGAGVTDEIKLEEVLRDQIPRRAPQSMSSRRRRPQ' A
#
# COMPACT_ATOMS: atom_id res chain seq x y z
N MET A 1 10.91 5.27 -14.28
CA MET A 1 10.67 4.36 -13.14
C MET A 1 12.00 3.68 -12.84
N PRO A 2 12.78 4.06 -11.81
CA PRO A 2 14.09 3.45 -11.63
C PRO A 2 13.96 2.19 -10.76
N PHE A 3 13.38 1.13 -11.32
CA PHE A 3 13.87 -0.20 -10.98
C PHE A 3 15.13 -0.34 -11.82
N SER A 4 16.29 0.04 -11.28
CA SER A 4 17.57 -0.38 -11.85
C SER A 4 17.43 -1.89 -12.02
N GLY A 5 17.53 -2.43 -13.24
CA GLY A 5 17.17 -3.82 -13.59
C GLY A 5 18.03 -4.91 -12.94
N LYS A 6 18.25 -4.81 -11.63
CA LYS A 6 18.76 -5.82 -10.72
C LYS A 6 17.58 -6.57 -10.15
N GLU A 7 17.68 -7.89 -10.13
CA GLU A 7 16.78 -8.74 -9.37
C GLU A 7 16.85 -8.37 -7.88
N PHE A 8 15.75 -8.59 -7.15
CA PHE A 8 15.75 -8.41 -5.70
C PHE A 8 16.58 -9.52 -5.05
N GLU A 9 17.47 -9.13 -4.15
CA GLU A 9 18.18 -10.07 -3.29
C GLU A 9 17.19 -10.78 -2.35
N PRO A 10 17.46 -12.02 -1.92
CA PRO A 10 16.56 -12.77 -1.04
C PRO A 10 16.21 -12.03 0.27
N GLU A 11 17.15 -11.24 0.79
CA GLU A 11 16.98 -10.43 1.99
C GLU A 11 15.99 -9.27 1.76
N GLU A 12 16.03 -8.65 0.58
CA GLU A 12 15.11 -7.60 0.18
C GLU A 12 13.70 -8.16 0.01
N VAL A 13 13.56 -9.32 -0.65
CA VAL A 13 12.28 -10.02 -0.79
C VAL A 13 11.70 -10.36 0.59
N ALA A 14 12.54 -10.85 1.51
CA ALA A 14 12.11 -11.17 2.87
C ALA A 14 11.64 -9.92 3.64
N LEU A 15 12.33 -8.79 3.50
CA LEU A 15 11.93 -7.51 4.10
C LEU A 15 10.59 -7.03 3.53
N LEU A 16 10.47 -6.98 2.20
CA LEU A 16 9.26 -6.51 1.53
C LEU A 16 8.05 -7.41 1.86
N GLY A 17 8.27 -8.74 1.95
CA GLY A 17 7.26 -9.69 2.40
C GLY A 17 6.79 -9.42 3.84
N ARG A 18 7.70 -9.19 4.78
CA ARG A 18 7.33 -8.88 6.17
C ARG A 18 6.52 -7.58 6.28
N VAL A 19 6.95 -6.53 5.60
CA VAL A 19 6.20 -5.25 5.56
C VAL A 19 4.82 -5.48 4.95
N PHE A 20 4.75 -6.25 3.88
CA PHE A 20 3.48 -6.58 3.22
C PHE A 20 2.54 -7.35 4.16
N ASP A 21 3.02 -8.34 4.90
CA ASP A 21 2.15 -9.10 5.80
C ASP A 21 1.68 -8.24 6.99
N ARG A 22 2.57 -7.42 7.56
CA ARG A 22 2.25 -6.58 8.73
C ARG A 22 1.33 -5.40 8.44
N THR A 23 1.34 -4.90 7.21
CA THR A 23 0.50 -3.77 6.77
C THR A 23 -0.84 -4.21 6.19
N SER A 24 -1.10 -5.53 6.13
CA SER A 24 -2.37 -6.08 5.69
C SER A 24 -3.52 -5.67 6.63
N ALA A 25 -4.69 -5.39 6.06
CA ALA A 25 -5.90 -5.08 6.81
C ALA A 25 -6.82 -6.30 6.93
N LEU A 26 -7.48 -6.45 8.08
CA LEU A 26 -8.59 -7.40 8.23
C LEU A 26 -9.69 -6.99 7.25
N ASN A 27 -9.94 -7.81 6.22
CA ASN A 27 -10.87 -7.57 5.10
C ASN A 27 -10.35 -6.65 3.98
N GLU A 28 -9.04 -6.62 3.75
CA GLU A 28 -8.47 -5.97 2.57
C GLU A 28 -9.06 -6.55 1.27
N GLN A 29 -9.54 -5.66 0.38
CA GLN A 29 -9.99 -6.06 -0.95
C GLN A 29 -8.79 -6.34 -1.89
N PRO A 30 -8.95 -7.19 -2.93
CA PRO A 30 -7.86 -7.49 -3.87
C PRO A 30 -7.21 -6.24 -4.48
N ASP A 31 -8.01 -5.25 -4.87
CA ASP A 31 -7.51 -3.98 -5.42
C ASP A 31 -6.72 -3.15 -4.40
N GLU A 32 -7.11 -3.19 -3.12
CA GLU A 32 -6.42 -2.50 -2.02
C GLU A 32 -5.08 -3.17 -1.75
N ARG A 33 -5.08 -4.50 -1.74
CA ARG A 33 -3.89 -5.34 -1.62
C ARG A 33 -2.86 -5.05 -2.71
N GLU A 34 -3.31 -4.97 -3.96
CA GLU A 34 -2.44 -4.69 -5.10
C GLU A 34 -1.85 -3.27 -5.03
N ARG A 35 -2.68 -2.26 -4.73
CA ARG A 35 -2.21 -0.88 -4.55
C ARG A 35 -1.16 -0.77 -3.45
N ARG A 36 -1.36 -1.49 -2.34
CA ARG A 36 -0.39 -1.53 -1.23
C ARG A 36 0.91 -2.20 -1.65
N ALA A 37 0.85 -3.32 -2.38
CA ALA A 37 2.05 -3.96 -2.93
C ALA A 37 2.85 -3.01 -3.82
N VAL A 38 2.17 -2.32 -4.75
CA VAL A 38 2.81 -1.34 -5.65
C VAL A 38 3.42 -0.18 -4.87
N LEU A 39 2.74 0.30 -3.82
CA LEU A 39 3.24 1.39 -2.99
C LEU A 39 4.50 0.97 -2.21
N ILE A 40 4.51 -0.22 -1.61
CA ILE A 40 5.69 -0.79 -0.95
C ILE A 40 6.89 -0.83 -1.90
N LEU A 41 6.69 -1.37 -3.11
CA LEU A 41 7.75 -1.45 -4.12
C LEU A 41 8.24 -0.06 -4.57
N SER A 42 7.32 0.90 -4.69
CA SER A 42 7.64 2.26 -5.10
C SER A 42 8.45 2.99 -4.03
N LEU A 43 8.09 2.85 -2.75
CA LEU A 43 8.84 3.41 -1.63
C LEU A 43 10.24 2.80 -1.52
N TYR A 44 10.33 1.48 -1.68
CA TYR A 44 11.62 0.79 -1.72
C TYR A 44 12.51 1.30 -2.86
N GLY A 45 11.96 1.40 -4.07
CA GLY A 45 12.66 1.95 -5.23
C GLY A 45 13.05 3.43 -5.08
N ALA A 46 12.37 4.18 -4.22
CA ALA A 46 12.73 5.55 -3.83
C ALA A 46 13.84 5.60 -2.76
N GLY A 47 14.36 4.45 -2.31
CA GLY A 47 15.44 4.33 -1.33
C GLY A 47 14.97 4.18 0.12
N VAL A 48 13.68 3.96 0.36
CA VAL A 48 13.17 3.65 1.71
C VAL A 48 13.36 2.16 1.98
N THR A 49 14.50 1.81 2.57
CA THR A 49 14.88 0.40 2.84
C THR A 49 14.65 -0.03 4.30
N ASP A 50 14.28 0.91 5.17
CA ASP A 50 14.00 0.63 6.59
C ASP A 50 12.57 0.09 6.75
N GLU A 51 12.47 -1.07 7.41
CA GLU A 51 11.20 -1.78 7.62
C GLU A 51 10.18 -0.93 8.40
N ILE A 52 10.61 -0.26 9.48
CA ILE A 52 9.73 0.56 10.33
C ILE A 52 9.27 1.78 9.53
N LYS A 53 10.17 2.45 8.81
CA LYS A 53 9.80 3.63 8.00
C LYS A 53 8.83 3.27 6.89
N LEU A 54 9.01 2.12 6.24
CA LEU A 54 8.06 1.64 5.24
C LEU A 54 6.66 1.48 5.85
N GLU A 55 6.56 0.82 7.01
CA GLU A 55 5.30 0.65 7.73
C GLU A 55 4.64 1.99 8.12
N GLU A 56 5.42 2.95 8.63
CA GLU A 56 4.93 4.28 9.01
C GLU A 56 4.40 5.05 7.80
N VAL A 57 5.18 5.14 6.73
CA VAL A 57 4.79 5.86 5.51
C VAL A 57 3.56 5.22 4.85
N LEU A 58 3.45 3.89 4.89
CA LEU A 58 2.27 3.18 4.38
C LEU A 58 1.00 3.50 5.18
N ARG A 59 1.11 3.60 6.51
CA ARG A 59 -0.02 3.95 7.37
C ARG A 59 -0.52 5.37 7.12
N ASP A 60 0.39 6.29 6.80
CA ASP A 60 0.02 7.68 6.49
C ASP A 60 -0.60 7.82 5.09
N GLN A 61 -0.10 7.05 4.11
CA GLN A 61 -0.55 7.15 2.71
C GLN A 61 -1.78 6.30 2.37
N ILE A 62 -2.06 5.24 3.14
CA ILE A 62 -3.28 4.46 2.99
C ILE A 62 -4.30 5.03 3.98
N PRO A 63 -5.17 5.97 3.55
CA PRO A 63 -6.20 6.47 4.43
C PRO A 63 -7.06 5.29 4.90
N ARG A 64 -7.09 5.05 6.22
CA ARG A 64 -8.10 4.18 6.83
C ARG A 64 -9.44 4.66 6.31
N ARG A 65 -10.08 3.88 5.44
CA ARG A 65 -11.34 4.27 4.80
C ARG A 65 -12.29 4.80 5.88
N ALA A 66 -12.58 6.10 5.86
CA ALA A 66 -13.88 6.54 6.31
C ALA A 66 -14.89 5.80 5.43
N PRO A 67 -15.97 5.23 5.99
CA PRO A 67 -16.96 4.53 5.20
C PRO A 67 -17.37 5.48 4.08
N GLN A 68 -17.19 5.02 2.82
CA GLN A 68 -17.67 5.76 1.67
C GLN A 68 -19.17 5.84 1.83
N SER A 69 -19.63 6.95 2.42
CA SER A 69 -21.03 7.26 2.51
C SER A 69 -21.50 7.30 1.07
N MET A 70 -22.25 6.26 0.70
CA MET A 70 -23.10 6.23 -0.46
C MET A 70 -23.97 7.49 -0.42
N SER A 71 -23.44 8.62 -0.90
CA SER A 71 -24.25 9.76 -1.31
C SER A 71 -24.93 9.35 -2.59
N SER A 72 -25.91 8.44 -2.44
CA SER A 72 -27.01 8.22 -3.35
C SER A 72 -27.68 9.57 -3.55
N ARG A 73 -27.20 10.30 -4.57
CA ARG A 73 -28.02 10.98 -5.57
C ARG A 73 -29.31 11.57 -5.02
N ARG A 74 -29.23 12.52 -4.07
CA ARG A 74 -30.33 13.44 -3.81
C ARG A 74 -30.30 14.54 -4.87
N ARG A 75 -31.21 14.44 -5.85
CA ARG A 75 -31.80 15.52 -6.71
C ARG A 75 -32.55 14.79 -7.84
N ARG A 76 -33.87 14.86 -8.01
CA ARG A 76 -34.78 16.02 -7.94
C ARG A 76 -36.21 15.59 -7.52
N PRO A 77 -37.02 16.48 -6.92
CA PRO A 77 -38.47 16.33 -6.90
C PRO A 77 -39.08 16.71 -8.27
N GLN A 78 -40.13 16.00 -8.68
CA GLN A 78 -41.14 16.50 -9.63
C GLN A 78 -42.35 16.97 -8.80
#